data_AF-A0A524GWS3-F1
#
_entry.id   AF-A0A524GWS3-F1
#
_cell.length_a   1.000
_cell.length_b   1.000
_cell.length_c   1.000
_cell.angle_alpha   90.00
_cell.angle_beta   90.00
_cell.angle_gamma   90.00
#
_symmetry.space_group_name_H-M   'P 1'
#
loop_
_entity.id
_entity.type
_entity.pdbx_description
1 polymer ?
#
loop_
_entity_poly.entity_id
_entity_poly.type
_entity_poly.pdbx_seq_one_letter_code
_entity_poly.pdbx_strand_id
1 'polypeptide(L)'
;MKELFSIIIFLTTGLSLIAQDPVGPPPGAQQQIQQTPAIIIPLDTKNTSLVFRINNRDGRLYQAYFGPKLSNTDNLVQTRDAGHLAYATFGTDNLFEPAIRATHNDGNPSLELKYVSNEVENIRPDVTLTRIFLKNPEYPFVVTLFIRTFTNEDIIEQWTEIKHDEKKPVTIFNYASSMLHFDAEKYWLTQFHGDWAEEMRLQESELTAGIKILDTKLGTRAHMYQTPVFMLSLNEKSDENKGQVIAGTIGWSGNFRFLFEVDEKGSLRV
;
A
#
# COMPACT_ATOMS: atom_id res chain seq x y z
N MET A 1 84.08 -11.42 -50.60
CA MET A 1 83.46 -10.96 -51.86
C MET A 1 81.95 -11.13 -51.67
N LYS A 2 81.25 -9.99 -51.46
CA LYS A 2 79.78 -9.69 -51.41
C LYS A 2 78.81 -10.79 -50.89
N GLU A 3 78.21 -10.69 -49.71
CA GLU A 3 77.18 -9.76 -49.19
C GLU A 3 75.82 -9.74 -49.93
N LEU A 4 74.78 -9.76 -49.07
CA LEU A 4 73.42 -9.21 -49.20
C LEU A 4 72.29 -9.92 -49.98
N PHE A 5 71.27 -10.28 -49.18
CA PHE A 5 69.81 -10.13 -49.35
C PHE A 5 69.25 -9.67 -50.71
N SER A 6 68.16 -10.33 -51.15
CA SER A 6 67.00 -9.62 -51.71
C SER A 6 65.71 -10.44 -51.61
N ILE A 7 64.59 -9.72 -51.57
CA ILE A 7 63.27 -10.10 -51.06
C ILE A 7 62.23 -9.86 -52.18
N ILE A 8 61.08 -10.54 -52.09
CA ILE A 8 59.76 -10.28 -52.75
C ILE A 8 59.58 -10.69 -54.22
N ILE A 9 58.59 -11.58 -54.45
CA ILE A 9 57.44 -11.34 -55.33
C ILE A 9 56.17 -11.86 -54.63
N PHE A 10 55.15 -11.00 -54.51
CA PHE A 10 53.78 -11.35 -54.14
C PHE A 10 53.08 -12.03 -55.34
N LEU A 11 52.37 -13.13 -55.09
CA LEU A 11 51.29 -13.57 -55.97
C LEU A 11 50.02 -13.75 -55.14
N THR A 12 49.03 -12.90 -55.43
CA THR A 12 47.67 -13.00 -54.92
C THR A 12 46.89 -14.00 -55.77
N THR A 13 46.38 -15.07 -55.16
CA THR A 13 45.27 -15.84 -55.73
C THR A 13 44.28 -16.15 -54.61
N GLY A 14 43.04 -15.72 -54.82
CA GLY A 14 41.95 -15.86 -53.86
C GLY A 14 41.51 -17.30 -53.67
N LEU A 15 41.19 -17.64 -52.42
CA LEU A 15 40.35 -18.78 -52.09
C LEU A 15 39.03 -18.26 -51.53
N SER A 16 37.94 -18.63 -52.18
CA SER A 16 36.57 -18.51 -51.69
C SER A 16 36.41 -19.40 -50.45
N LEU A 17 36.25 -18.78 -49.28
CA LEU A 17 35.76 -19.47 -48.09
C LEU A 17 34.24 -19.62 -48.20
N ILE A 18 33.76 -20.87 -48.17
CA ILE A 18 32.37 -21.18 -47.89
C ILE A 18 32.17 -20.90 -46.39
N ALA A 19 31.42 -19.85 -46.06
CA ALA A 19 31.01 -19.56 -44.70
C ALA A 19 30.06 -20.67 -44.23
N GLN A 20 30.44 -21.37 -43.15
CA GLN A 20 29.48 -22.10 -42.34
C GLN A 20 28.71 -21.07 -41.51
N ASP A 21 27.39 -21.12 -41.56
CA ASP A 21 26.52 -20.29 -40.74
C ASP A 21 26.82 -20.51 -39.25
N PRO A 22 26.77 -19.46 -38.41
CA PRO A 22 27.06 -19.58 -36.99
C PRO A 22 26.04 -20.51 -36.32
N VAL A 23 26.56 -21.52 -35.62
CA VAL A 23 25.78 -22.41 -34.75
C VAL A 23 25.04 -21.55 -33.73
N GLY A 24 23.71 -21.57 -33.80
CA GLY A 24 22.84 -20.86 -32.86
C GLY A 24 23.06 -21.30 -31.41
N PRO A 25 22.68 -20.47 -30.42
CA PRO A 25 22.86 -20.80 -29.01
C PRO A 25 22.11 -22.10 -28.67
N PRO A 26 22.61 -22.89 -27.69
CA PRO A 26 21.94 -24.09 -27.24
C PRO A 26 20.51 -23.74 -26.79
N PRO A 27 19.52 -24.66 -26.93
CA PRO A 27 18.16 -24.40 -26.49
C PRO A 27 18.17 -24.00 -25.02
N GLY A 28 17.96 -22.72 -24.76
CA GLY A 28 17.82 -22.20 -23.42
C GLY A 28 16.63 -22.91 -22.79
N ALA A 29 16.86 -23.56 -21.65
CA ALA A 29 15.78 -23.86 -20.75
C ALA A 29 15.09 -22.54 -20.45
N GLN A 30 13.94 -22.30 -21.11
CA GLN A 30 12.96 -21.38 -20.61
C GLN A 30 12.56 -21.96 -19.26
N GLN A 31 13.22 -21.49 -18.20
CA GLN A 31 12.63 -21.58 -16.88
C GLN A 31 11.32 -20.82 -17.02
N GLN A 32 10.23 -21.55 -17.22
CA GLN A 32 8.91 -21.07 -16.91
C GLN A 32 9.03 -20.63 -15.46
N ILE A 33 9.14 -19.33 -15.22
CA ILE A 33 8.88 -18.76 -13.92
C ILE A 33 7.44 -19.16 -13.67
N GLN A 34 7.26 -20.26 -12.95
CA GLN A 34 5.97 -20.68 -12.43
C GLN A 34 5.58 -19.52 -11.51
N GLN A 35 4.78 -18.59 -12.04
CA GLN A 35 4.24 -17.51 -11.25
C GLN A 35 3.41 -18.19 -10.18
N THR A 36 3.89 -18.15 -8.93
CA THR A 36 3.09 -18.51 -7.78
C THR A 36 1.76 -17.77 -7.91
N PRO A 37 0.60 -18.45 -7.79
CA PRO A 37 -0.68 -17.77 -7.94
C PRO A 37 -0.74 -16.58 -6.98
N ALA A 38 -1.15 -15.42 -7.48
CA ALA A 38 -1.25 -14.22 -6.66
C ALA A 38 -2.20 -14.49 -5.50
N ILE A 39 -1.72 -14.31 -4.27
CA ILE A 39 -2.57 -14.42 -3.08
C ILE A 39 -3.45 -13.17 -3.03
N ILE A 40 -4.77 -13.38 -3.00
CA ILE A 40 -5.79 -12.34 -2.88
C ILE A 40 -6.52 -12.56 -1.56
N ILE A 41 -6.75 -11.48 -0.82
CA ILE A 41 -7.44 -11.48 0.46
C ILE A 41 -8.65 -10.54 0.32
N PRO A 42 -9.82 -11.06 -0.09
CA PRO A 42 -11.05 -10.28 -0.16
C PRO A 42 -11.66 -10.12 1.24
N LEU A 43 -12.06 -8.90 1.57
CA LEU A 43 -12.71 -8.49 2.80
C LEU A 43 -14.05 -7.88 2.42
N ASP A 44 -15.06 -8.70 2.51
CA ASP A 44 -16.35 -8.43 1.94
C ASP A 44 -17.39 -8.10 3.01
N THR A 45 -18.23 -7.15 2.67
CA THR A 45 -19.52 -6.90 3.32
C THR A 45 -20.64 -7.23 2.32
N LYS A 46 -21.88 -6.85 2.63
CA LYS A 46 -23.02 -7.07 1.75
C LYS A 46 -22.88 -6.26 0.45
N ASN A 47 -22.50 -5.00 0.55
CA ASN A 47 -22.47 -4.06 -0.58
C ASN A 47 -21.09 -3.48 -0.89
N THR A 48 -20.05 -3.82 -0.11
CA THR A 48 -18.69 -3.28 -0.27
C THR A 48 -17.64 -4.38 -0.24
N SER A 49 -16.59 -4.24 -1.05
CA SER A 49 -15.39 -5.08 -1.06
C SER A 49 -14.14 -4.24 -0.80
N LEU A 50 -13.31 -4.66 0.14
CA LEU A 50 -11.93 -4.23 0.31
C LEU A 50 -11.04 -5.42 -0.06
N VAL A 51 -10.13 -5.27 -1.01
CA VAL A 51 -9.32 -6.40 -1.50
C VAL A 51 -7.85 -6.06 -1.35
N PHE A 52 -7.13 -6.93 -0.64
CA PHE A 52 -5.67 -6.91 -0.61
C PHE A 52 -5.09 -7.98 -1.53
N ARG A 53 -3.89 -7.70 -2.04
CA ARG A 53 -3.11 -8.60 -2.89
C ARG A 53 -1.65 -8.60 -2.46
N ILE A 54 -1.04 -9.77 -2.51
CA ILE A 54 0.41 -9.90 -2.33
C ILE A 54 1.07 -9.71 -3.70
N ASN A 55 2.12 -8.89 -3.75
CA ASN A 55 2.95 -8.79 -4.94
C ASN A 55 4.03 -9.88 -4.91
N ASN A 56 3.99 -10.77 -5.90
CA ASN A 56 4.90 -11.92 -5.98
C ASN A 56 6.38 -11.53 -6.18
N ARG A 57 6.67 -10.30 -6.62
CA ARG A 57 8.06 -9.85 -6.88
C ARG A 57 8.77 -9.40 -5.60
N ASP A 58 8.09 -8.62 -4.76
CA ASP A 58 8.70 -8.05 -3.55
C ASP A 58 8.17 -8.67 -2.25
N GLY A 59 7.06 -9.41 -2.31
CA GLY A 59 6.41 -10.05 -1.16
C GLY A 59 5.61 -9.08 -0.29
N ARG A 60 5.35 -7.85 -0.75
CA ARG A 60 4.62 -6.83 0.02
C ARG A 60 3.11 -6.92 -0.21
N LEU A 61 2.37 -6.39 0.76
CA LEU A 61 0.91 -6.32 0.73
C LEU A 61 0.43 -5.01 0.11
N TYR A 62 -0.49 -5.11 -0.85
CA TYR A 62 -1.05 -3.99 -1.58
C TYR A 62 -2.58 -3.98 -1.47
N GLN A 63 -3.18 -2.79 -1.36
CA GLN A 63 -4.59 -2.59 -1.60
C GLN A 63 -4.84 -2.63 -3.11
N ALA A 64 -5.64 -3.60 -3.55
CA ALA A 64 -6.01 -3.77 -4.95
C ALA A 64 -7.34 -3.10 -5.29
N TYR A 65 -8.24 -2.99 -4.31
CA TYR A 65 -9.57 -2.43 -4.51
C TYR A 65 -10.21 -1.99 -3.19
N PHE A 66 -10.98 -0.90 -3.22
CA PHE A 66 -11.96 -0.59 -2.18
C PHE A 66 -13.16 0.14 -2.79
N GLY A 67 -14.36 -0.43 -2.68
CA GLY A 67 -15.56 0.12 -3.30
C GLY A 67 -16.74 -0.86 -3.32
N PRO A 68 -17.74 -0.65 -4.21
CA PRO A 68 -18.90 -1.53 -4.34
C PRO A 68 -18.55 -3.02 -4.44
N LYS A 69 -19.44 -3.86 -3.92
CA LYS A 69 -19.27 -5.32 -3.88
C LYS A 69 -18.89 -5.87 -5.25
N LEU A 70 -17.76 -6.56 -5.30
CA LEU A 70 -17.31 -7.25 -6.51
C LEU A 70 -18.00 -8.62 -6.66
N SER A 71 -18.35 -8.98 -7.89
CA SER A 71 -18.87 -10.32 -8.21
C SER A 71 -17.77 -11.38 -8.23
N ASN A 72 -16.54 -11.00 -8.58
CA ASN A 72 -15.33 -11.84 -8.51
C ASN A 72 -14.08 -10.94 -8.39
N THR A 73 -12.94 -11.56 -8.04
CA THR A 73 -11.65 -10.86 -7.89
C THR A 73 -10.62 -11.25 -8.96
N ASP A 74 -11.03 -11.99 -9.99
CA ASP A 74 -10.11 -12.61 -10.96
C ASP A 74 -9.32 -11.56 -11.76
N ASN A 75 -9.96 -10.42 -12.06
CA ASN A 75 -9.33 -9.32 -12.80
C ASN A 75 -8.30 -8.54 -11.97
N LEU A 76 -8.31 -8.67 -10.64
CA LEU A 76 -7.37 -7.98 -9.74
C LEU A 76 -5.98 -8.63 -9.71
N VAL A 77 -5.84 -9.81 -10.33
CA VAL A 77 -4.58 -10.55 -10.46
C VAL A 77 -3.66 -9.94 -11.54
N GLN A 78 -4.23 -9.16 -12.48
CA GLN A 78 -3.57 -8.77 -13.74
C GLN A 78 -3.02 -7.33 -13.75
N THR A 79 -3.31 -6.50 -12.74
CA THR A 79 -2.88 -5.09 -12.70
C THR A 79 -1.39 -4.99 -12.36
N ARG A 80 -0.57 -4.69 -13.37
CA ARG A 80 0.89 -4.50 -13.25
C ARG A 80 1.22 -3.33 -12.32
N ASP A 81 2.12 -3.57 -11.37
CA ASP A 81 3.06 -2.63 -10.69
C ASP A 81 2.54 -1.26 -10.17
N ALA A 82 1.25 -0.94 -10.31
CA ALA A 82 0.58 0.26 -9.83
C ALA A 82 -0.32 -0.08 -8.64
N GLY A 83 0.29 -0.66 -7.61
CA GLY A 83 -0.41 -1.00 -6.38
C GLY A 83 -0.18 0.05 -5.31
N HIS A 84 -1.22 0.31 -4.53
CA HIS A 84 -1.12 1.09 -3.30
C HIS A 84 -0.68 0.18 -2.16
N LEU A 85 0.42 0.48 -1.46
CA LEU A 85 0.81 -0.33 -0.29
C LEU A 85 -0.36 -0.37 0.69
N ALA A 86 -0.66 -1.53 1.28
CA ALA A 86 -1.73 -1.63 2.27
C ALA A 86 -1.36 -0.93 3.60
N TYR A 87 -0.06 -0.84 3.88
CA TYR A 87 0.46 -0.19 5.08
C TYR A 87 1.88 0.32 4.80
N ALA A 88 2.00 1.58 4.36
CA ALA A 88 3.26 2.14 3.91
C ALA A 88 4.25 2.37 5.07
N THR A 89 5.51 2.06 4.84
CA THR A 89 6.59 2.20 5.82
C THR A 89 7.48 3.39 5.50
N PHE A 90 8.31 3.79 6.46
CA PHE A 90 9.35 4.81 6.27
C PHE A 90 10.73 4.18 6.00
N GLY A 91 11.57 4.91 5.27
CA GLY A 91 13.01 4.62 5.15
C GLY A 91 13.39 3.62 4.06
N THR A 92 12.47 3.31 3.13
CA THR A 92 12.73 2.52 1.92
C THR A 92 12.41 3.34 0.66
N ASP A 93 11.40 2.94 -0.11
CA ASP A 93 10.97 3.49 -1.40
C ASP A 93 9.71 4.35 -1.31
N ASN A 94 9.03 4.39 -0.16
CA ASN A 94 7.87 5.26 0.04
C ASN A 94 8.31 6.72 0.22
N LEU A 95 7.87 7.59 -0.69
CA LEU A 95 8.17 9.03 -0.72
C LEU A 95 7.09 9.90 -0.06
N PHE A 96 5.98 9.28 0.34
CA PHE A 96 4.78 9.92 0.90
C PHE A 96 4.68 9.68 2.41
N GLU A 97 3.66 10.23 3.07
CA GLU A 97 3.47 10.04 4.51
C GLU A 97 3.31 8.55 4.86
N PRO A 98 4.17 7.98 5.73
CA PRO A 98 4.14 6.57 6.04
C PRO A 98 3.06 6.27 7.08
N ALA A 99 2.40 5.12 6.94
CA ALA A 99 1.52 4.59 7.97
C ALA A 99 2.32 4.25 9.25
N ILE A 100 3.57 3.82 9.13
CA ILE A 100 4.45 3.52 10.26
C ILE A 100 5.88 4.01 10.05
N ARG A 101 6.44 4.61 11.09
CA ARG A 101 7.85 4.97 11.18
C ARG A 101 8.44 4.51 12.49
N ALA A 102 9.52 3.74 12.40
CA ALA A 102 10.30 3.31 13.54
C ALA A 102 11.80 3.51 13.28
N THR A 103 12.59 3.54 14.34
CA THR A 103 14.05 3.44 14.29
C THR A 103 14.49 2.27 15.12
N HIS A 104 15.15 1.32 14.46
CA HIS A 104 15.68 0.09 15.02
C HIS A 104 16.77 0.36 16.06
N ASN A 105 17.10 -0.65 16.86
CA ASN A 105 18.01 -0.47 17.98
C ASN A 105 19.46 -0.07 17.62
N ASP A 106 19.83 -0.26 16.34
CA ASP A 106 21.12 0.11 15.76
C ASP A 106 21.12 1.55 15.18
N GLY A 107 19.98 2.25 15.23
CA GLY A 107 19.81 3.58 14.68
C GLY A 107 19.31 3.59 13.23
N ASN A 108 19.08 2.43 12.60
CA ASN A 108 18.57 2.36 11.24
C ASN A 108 17.07 2.73 11.19
N PRO A 109 16.66 3.74 10.40
CA PRO A 109 15.25 4.11 10.27
C PRO A 109 14.49 3.32 9.19
N SER A 110 15.15 2.44 8.43
CA SER A 110 14.54 1.69 7.35
C SER A 110 13.65 0.56 7.86
N LEU A 111 12.36 0.63 7.52
CA LEU A 111 11.39 -0.42 7.81
C LEU A 111 10.79 -0.92 6.49
N GLU A 112 10.83 -2.22 6.26
CA GLU A 112 10.11 -2.90 5.19
C GLU A 112 9.20 -3.96 5.80
N LEU A 113 7.99 -4.14 5.27
CA LEU A 113 7.04 -5.13 5.76
C LEU A 113 6.64 -6.06 4.63
N LYS A 114 6.99 -7.34 4.78
CA LYS A 114 6.62 -8.40 3.84
C LYS A 114 5.54 -9.28 4.42
N TYR A 115 4.64 -9.72 3.56
CA TYR A 115 3.58 -10.65 3.91
C TYR A 115 4.15 -12.00 4.36
N VAL A 116 3.60 -12.55 5.44
CA VAL A 116 3.93 -13.87 5.97
C VAL A 116 2.75 -14.82 5.77
N SER A 117 1.58 -14.45 6.30
CA SER A 117 0.37 -15.25 6.27
C SER A 117 -0.85 -14.38 6.59
N ASN A 118 -2.04 -14.95 6.43
CA ASN A 118 -3.26 -14.40 6.99
C ASN A 118 -4.08 -15.50 7.65
N GLU A 119 -4.89 -15.10 8.62
CA GLU A 119 -5.88 -15.94 9.28
C GLU A 119 -7.25 -15.29 9.15
N VAL A 120 -8.29 -16.11 8.99
CA VAL A 120 -9.68 -15.66 8.92
C VAL A 120 -10.47 -16.41 9.99
N GLU A 121 -11.14 -15.66 10.85
CA GLU A 121 -11.92 -16.17 11.96
C GLU A 121 -13.35 -15.62 11.87
N ASN A 122 -14.34 -16.52 11.85
CA ASN A 122 -15.74 -16.12 11.96
C ASN A 122 -16.10 -15.95 13.44
N ILE A 123 -16.11 -14.70 13.92
CA ILE A 123 -16.36 -14.37 15.33
C ILE A 123 -17.79 -14.71 15.71
N ARG A 124 -18.74 -14.40 14.82
CA ARG A 124 -20.17 -14.71 14.93
C ARG A 124 -20.82 -14.60 13.54
N PRO A 125 -22.11 -14.95 13.36
CA PRO A 125 -22.80 -14.68 12.09
C PRO A 125 -22.61 -13.23 11.66
N ASP A 126 -22.31 -13.03 10.38
CA ASP A 126 -22.11 -11.73 9.73
C ASP A 126 -20.92 -10.91 10.25
N VAL A 127 -20.06 -11.47 11.11
CA VAL A 127 -18.83 -10.80 11.57
C VAL A 127 -17.61 -11.70 11.41
N THR A 128 -16.70 -11.26 10.55
CA THR A 128 -15.45 -11.98 10.25
C THR A 128 -14.26 -11.09 10.65
N LEU A 129 -13.27 -11.70 11.30
CA LEU A 129 -12.00 -11.08 11.63
C LEU A 129 -10.89 -11.71 10.78
N THR A 130 -10.24 -10.89 9.99
CA THR A 130 -9.04 -11.25 9.24
C THR A 130 -7.82 -10.63 9.91
N ARG A 131 -6.80 -11.45 10.14
CA ARG A 131 -5.47 -11.03 10.62
C ARG A 131 -4.48 -11.21 9.50
N ILE A 132 -3.73 -10.18 9.16
CA ILE A 132 -2.66 -10.24 8.14
C ILE A 132 -1.33 -9.99 8.82
N PHE A 133 -0.46 -11.00 8.79
CA PHE A 133 0.83 -10.98 9.46
C PHE A 133 1.90 -10.46 8.50
N LEU A 134 2.53 -9.36 8.88
CA LEU A 134 3.62 -8.74 8.15
C LEU A 134 4.89 -8.74 9.00
N LYS A 135 6.04 -8.94 8.37
CA LYS A 135 7.33 -8.99 9.06
C LYS A 135 8.41 -8.24 8.31
N ASN A 136 9.30 -7.58 9.06
CA ASN A 136 10.53 -7.06 8.51
C ASN A 136 11.54 -8.21 8.25
N PRO A 137 12.10 -8.32 7.03
CA PRO A 137 13.02 -9.41 6.71
C PRO A 137 14.33 -9.38 7.52
N GLU A 138 14.82 -8.18 7.86
CA GLU A 138 16.13 -7.99 8.50
C GLU A 138 16.04 -7.85 10.02
N TYR A 139 14.91 -7.37 10.53
CA TYR A 139 14.70 -7.12 11.96
C TYR A 139 13.57 -8.00 12.53
N PRO A 140 13.65 -8.45 13.80
CA PRO A 140 12.56 -9.17 14.47
C PRO A 140 11.44 -8.19 14.85
N PHE A 141 10.86 -7.54 13.84
CA PHE A 141 9.82 -6.53 13.92
C PHE A 141 8.62 -7.01 13.10
N VAL A 142 7.46 -7.08 13.74
CA VAL A 142 6.23 -7.67 13.21
C VAL A 142 5.12 -6.64 13.32
N VAL A 143 4.31 -6.56 12.27
CA VAL A 143 3.10 -5.76 12.22
C VAL A 143 1.96 -6.67 11.83
N THR A 144 0.89 -6.68 12.62
CA THR A 144 -0.33 -7.43 12.29
C THR A 144 -1.43 -6.43 11.98
N LEU A 145 -1.98 -6.51 10.77
CA LEU A 145 -3.15 -5.74 10.38
C LEU A 145 -4.38 -6.57 10.73
N PHE A 146 -5.30 -5.99 11.49
CA PHE A 146 -6.56 -6.61 11.83
C PHE A 146 -7.66 -5.89 11.08
N ILE A 147 -8.51 -6.66 10.40
CA ILE A 147 -9.66 -6.16 9.68
C ILE A 147 -10.88 -6.97 10.09
N ARG A 148 -11.85 -6.32 10.71
CA ARG A 148 -13.12 -6.91 11.08
C ARG A 148 -14.22 -6.38 10.16
N THR A 149 -14.88 -7.26 9.45
CA THR A 149 -16.02 -6.92 8.59
C THR A 149 -17.32 -7.24 9.30
N PHE A 150 -18.28 -6.33 9.23
CA PHE A 150 -19.66 -6.50 9.65
C PHE A 150 -20.53 -6.49 8.39
N THR A 151 -20.90 -7.69 7.93
CA THR A 151 -21.43 -7.89 6.59
C THR A 151 -22.74 -7.16 6.37
N ASN A 152 -23.66 -7.17 7.34
CA ASN A 152 -24.99 -6.60 7.17
C ASN A 152 -25.02 -5.07 7.26
N GLU A 153 -24.06 -4.50 7.99
CA GLU A 153 -23.95 -3.07 8.27
C GLU A 153 -23.06 -2.33 7.27
N ASP A 154 -22.37 -3.05 6.38
CA ASP A 154 -21.34 -2.49 5.48
C ASP A 154 -20.23 -1.73 6.25
N ILE A 155 -19.87 -2.23 7.43
CA ILE A 155 -18.82 -1.64 8.28
C ILE A 155 -17.56 -2.48 8.20
N ILE A 156 -16.42 -1.80 8.05
CA ILE A 156 -15.08 -2.38 8.17
C ILE A 156 -14.35 -1.66 9.31
N GLU A 157 -14.01 -2.39 10.37
CA GLU A 157 -13.18 -1.92 11.47
C GLU A 157 -11.74 -2.39 11.25
N GLN A 158 -10.77 -1.49 11.44
CA GLN A 158 -9.35 -1.79 11.26
C GLN A 158 -8.52 -1.30 12.44
N TRP A 159 -7.55 -2.11 12.85
CA TRP A 159 -6.50 -1.71 13.79
C TRP A 159 -5.21 -2.45 13.48
N THR A 160 -4.11 -1.99 14.08
CA THR A 160 -2.78 -2.54 13.85
C THR A 160 -2.10 -2.84 15.17
N GLU A 161 -1.47 -4.01 15.27
CA GLU A 161 -0.58 -4.34 16.38
C GLU A 161 0.88 -4.39 15.91
N ILE A 162 1.76 -3.79 16.69
CA ILE A 162 3.20 -3.72 16.40
C ILE A 162 3.93 -4.46 17.52
N LYS A 163 4.79 -5.40 17.15
CA LYS A 163 5.61 -6.17 18.08
C LYS A 163 7.07 -6.17 17.59
N HIS A 164 8.02 -6.01 18.50
CA HIS A 164 9.43 -6.27 18.21
C HIS A 164 10.07 -7.13 19.30
N ASP A 165 10.96 -8.04 18.89
CA ASP A 165 11.77 -8.90 19.76
C ASP A 165 13.28 -8.54 19.64
N GLU A 166 13.57 -7.27 19.33
CA GLU A 166 14.93 -6.73 19.30
C GLU A 166 15.57 -6.69 20.70
N LYS A 167 16.90 -6.82 20.77
CA LYS A 167 17.65 -6.90 22.05
C LYS A 167 17.61 -5.62 22.90
N LYS A 168 17.19 -4.51 22.29
CA LYS A 168 17.19 -3.15 22.85
C LYS A 168 15.93 -2.43 22.39
N PRO A 169 15.53 -1.33 23.07
CA PRO A 169 14.36 -0.56 22.68
C PRO A 169 14.40 -0.07 21.23
N VAL A 170 13.23 -0.07 20.60
CA VAL A 170 12.94 0.53 19.29
C VAL A 170 12.11 1.78 19.51
N THR A 171 12.37 2.83 18.74
CA THR A 171 11.57 4.07 18.83
C THR A 171 10.52 4.10 17.73
N ILE A 172 9.24 4.22 18.07
CA ILE A 172 8.14 4.41 17.12
C ILE A 172 7.76 5.89 17.12
N PHE A 173 7.79 6.53 15.95
CA PHE A 173 7.51 7.96 15.78
C PHE A 173 6.05 8.23 15.41
N ASN A 174 5.50 7.38 14.54
CA ASN A 174 4.10 7.41 14.16
C ASN A 174 3.66 6.01 13.73
N TYR A 175 2.38 5.72 13.96
CA TYR A 175 1.69 4.51 13.54
C TYR A 175 0.22 4.84 13.28
N ALA A 176 -0.32 4.38 12.17
CA ALA A 176 -1.72 4.54 11.80
C ALA A 176 -2.53 3.32 12.25
N SER A 177 -3.82 3.49 12.55
CA SER A 177 -4.69 2.33 12.78
C SER A 177 -4.97 1.56 11.48
N SER A 178 -5.01 2.29 10.37
CA SER A 178 -5.23 1.80 9.01
C SER A 178 -4.63 2.80 8.02
N MET A 179 -4.41 2.35 6.78
CA MET A 179 -4.12 3.22 5.65
C MET A 179 -5.01 2.77 4.49
N LEU A 180 -5.71 3.71 3.86
CA LEU A 180 -6.61 3.43 2.76
C LEU A 180 -6.21 4.24 1.53
N HIS A 181 -6.50 3.67 0.37
CA HIS A 181 -6.22 4.32 -0.91
C HIS A 181 -7.46 4.42 -1.79
N PHE A 182 -7.55 5.51 -2.54
CA PHE A 182 -8.66 5.77 -3.46
C PHE A 182 -8.14 6.41 -4.73
N ASP A 183 -8.68 5.97 -5.86
CA ASP A 183 -8.42 6.56 -7.17
C ASP A 183 -9.74 7.12 -7.72
N ALA A 184 -9.86 8.44 -7.80
CA ALA A 184 -11.01 9.16 -8.32
C ALA A 184 -10.55 10.48 -8.98
N GLU A 185 -11.40 11.09 -9.80
CA GLU A 185 -11.04 12.37 -10.45
C GLU A 185 -10.98 13.53 -9.44
N LYS A 186 -11.82 13.48 -8.41
CA LYS A 186 -11.94 14.48 -7.36
C LYS A 186 -12.32 13.83 -6.04
N TYR A 187 -11.99 14.51 -4.95
CA TYR A 187 -12.31 14.06 -3.60
C TYR A 187 -12.91 15.23 -2.82
N TRP A 188 -14.06 14.99 -2.19
CA TRP A 188 -14.72 15.98 -1.34
C TRP A 188 -14.72 15.49 0.10
N LEU A 189 -14.03 16.24 0.96
CA LEU A 189 -13.93 15.96 2.38
C LEU A 189 -14.96 16.82 3.13
N THR A 190 -15.86 16.14 3.84
CA THR A 190 -16.70 16.74 4.87
C THR A 190 -16.09 16.42 6.23
N GLN A 191 -15.73 17.49 6.94
CA GLN A 191 -15.12 17.46 8.27
C GLN A 191 -16.01 18.22 9.26
N PHE A 192 -15.84 17.92 10.54
CA PHE A 192 -16.60 18.55 11.62
C PHE A 192 -15.63 19.20 12.61
N HIS A 193 -15.69 20.52 12.69
CA HIS A 193 -14.91 21.31 13.64
C HIS A 193 -15.84 21.99 14.64
N GLY A 194 -15.30 22.69 15.61
CA GLY A 194 -16.13 23.42 16.57
C GLY A 194 -15.33 24.08 17.66
N ASP A 195 -16.03 24.43 18.71
CA ASP A 195 -15.49 24.78 20.02
C ASP A 195 -16.50 24.34 21.09
N TRP A 196 -16.20 24.58 22.35
CA TRP A 196 -17.15 24.43 23.44
C TRP A 196 -18.44 25.19 23.16
N ALA A 197 -19.58 24.50 23.29
CA ALA A 197 -20.92 25.02 23.01
C ALA A 197 -21.19 25.39 21.53
N GLU A 198 -20.27 25.06 20.62
CA GLU A 198 -20.43 25.16 19.17
C GLU A 198 -19.82 23.92 18.48
N GLU A 199 -20.11 22.73 18.99
CA GLU A 199 -19.59 21.46 18.47
C GLU A 199 -20.21 21.09 17.09
N MET A 200 -19.56 20.16 16.38
CA MET A 200 -20.11 19.52 15.16
C MET A 200 -20.45 20.47 14.00
N ARG A 201 -19.72 21.58 13.85
CA ARG A 201 -19.86 22.49 12.70
C ARG A 201 -19.31 21.82 11.45
N LEU A 202 -20.22 21.57 10.50
CA LEU A 202 -19.90 20.96 9.23
C LEU A 202 -19.11 21.93 8.35
N GLN A 203 -18.03 21.42 7.76
CA GLN A 203 -17.28 22.08 6.71
C GLN A 203 -16.95 21.09 5.61
N GLU A 204 -17.27 21.46 4.36
CA GLU A 204 -16.98 20.66 3.18
C GLU A 204 -15.96 21.38 2.28
N SER A 205 -14.97 20.65 1.79
CA SER A 205 -13.94 21.18 0.87
C SER A 205 -13.44 20.10 -0.09
N GLU A 206 -13.09 20.50 -1.31
CA GLU A 206 -12.34 19.64 -2.25
C GLU A 206 -10.91 19.42 -1.72
N LEU A 207 -10.42 18.19 -1.77
CA LEU A 207 -9.01 17.89 -1.52
C LEU A 207 -8.21 18.15 -2.80
N THR A 208 -7.22 19.01 -2.67
CA THR A 208 -6.26 19.32 -3.75
C THR A 208 -4.95 18.59 -3.53
N ALA A 209 -4.08 18.58 -4.54
CA ALA A 209 -2.72 18.06 -4.43
C ALA A 209 -2.00 18.54 -3.16
N GLY A 210 -1.31 17.63 -2.48
CA GLY A 210 -0.68 17.86 -1.18
C GLY A 210 -1.44 17.20 -0.03
N ILE A 211 -1.17 17.69 1.19
CA ILE A 211 -1.62 17.05 2.43
C ILE A 211 -2.61 17.95 3.18
N LYS A 212 -3.75 17.39 3.55
CA LYS A 212 -4.71 17.95 4.50
C LYS A 212 -4.71 17.10 5.77
N ILE A 213 -4.54 17.74 6.93
CA ILE A 213 -4.52 17.07 8.23
C ILE A 213 -5.68 17.56 9.09
N LEU A 214 -6.42 16.62 9.68
CA LEU A 214 -7.36 16.86 10.77
C LEU A 214 -6.77 16.20 12.02
N ASP A 215 -6.20 16.99 12.94
CA ASP A 215 -5.60 16.46 14.16
C ASP A 215 -6.00 17.23 15.41
N THR A 216 -5.73 16.61 16.55
CA THR A 216 -5.87 17.24 17.86
C THR A 216 -4.67 16.92 18.73
N LYS A 217 -4.25 17.92 19.51
CA LYS A 217 -3.09 17.88 20.40
C LYS A 217 -3.48 18.19 21.84
N LEU A 218 -4.78 18.18 22.13
CA LEU A 218 -5.37 18.64 23.40
C LEU A 218 -5.41 17.55 24.48
N GLY A 219 -4.87 16.37 24.21
CA GLY A 219 -4.85 15.24 25.14
C GLY A 219 -6.27 14.76 25.44
N THR A 220 -6.76 15.08 26.64
CA THR A 220 -8.06 14.61 27.13
C THR A 220 -9.25 15.39 26.59
N ARG A 221 -9.03 16.58 26.00
CA ARG A 221 -10.07 17.36 25.31
C ARG A 221 -9.95 17.21 23.79
N ALA A 222 -9.60 16.02 23.33
CA ALA A 222 -9.30 15.74 21.93
C ALA A 222 -10.38 16.23 20.97
N HIS A 223 -11.66 16.21 21.38
CA HIS A 223 -12.80 16.49 20.51
C HIS A 223 -13.23 17.97 20.49
N MET A 224 -12.55 18.85 21.22
CA MET A 224 -12.99 20.24 21.43
C MET A 224 -13.00 21.06 20.12
N TYR A 225 -11.94 20.95 19.31
CA TYR A 225 -11.84 21.71 18.05
C TYR A 225 -12.07 20.87 16.80
N GLN A 226 -11.88 19.55 16.90
CA GLN A 226 -12.00 18.60 15.79
C GLN A 226 -12.75 17.37 16.27
N THR A 227 -13.78 16.97 15.55
CA THR A 227 -14.50 15.72 15.83
C THR A 227 -13.77 14.56 15.13
N PRO A 228 -13.63 13.38 15.78
CA PRO A 228 -12.97 12.22 15.18
C PRO A 228 -13.84 11.51 14.14
N VAL A 229 -14.43 12.25 13.20
CA VAL A 229 -15.25 11.73 12.10
C VAL A 229 -14.99 12.53 10.83
N PHE A 230 -15.01 11.85 9.70
CA PHE A 230 -14.99 12.46 8.38
C PHE A 230 -15.93 11.71 7.44
N MET A 231 -16.35 12.40 6.38
CA MET A 231 -16.99 11.78 5.22
C MET A 231 -16.21 12.16 3.97
N LEU A 232 -15.98 11.17 3.11
CA LEU A 232 -15.22 11.32 1.87
C LEU A 232 -16.12 10.93 0.70
N SER A 233 -16.43 11.88 -0.18
CA SER A 233 -17.11 11.60 -1.44
C SER A 233 -16.12 11.54 -2.60
N LEU A 234 -16.34 10.59 -3.51
CA LEU A 234 -15.49 10.36 -4.68
C LEU A 234 -16.15 10.94 -5.95
N ASN A 235 -15.36 11.56 -6.82
CA ASN A 235 -15.72 12.21 -8.10
C ASN A 235 -16.61 13.46 -7.98
N GLU A 236 -17.72 13.37 -7.25
CA GLU A 236 -18.67 14.46 -7.04
C GLU A 236 -18.99 14.64 -5.55
N LYS A 237 -19.59 15.78 -5.20
CA LYS A 237 -20.17 15.97 -3.86
C LYS A 237 -21.35 15.02 -3.68
N SER A 238 -21.49 14.46 -2.49
CA SER A 238 -22.69 13.71 -2.11
C SER A 238 -23.68 14.62 -1.40
N ASP A 239 -24.97 14.40 -1.61
CA ASP A 239 -26.05 14.98 -0.83
C ASP A 239 -26.67 13.93 0.11
N GLU A 240 -27.73 14.30 0.84
CA GLU A 240 -28.37 13.41 1.82
C GLU A 240 -28.95 12.13 1.22
N ASN A 241 -29.30 12.13 -0.07
CA ASN A 241 -30.02 11.03 -0.73
C ASN A 241 -29.27 10.45 -1.94
N LYS A 242 -28.15 11.05 -2.35
CA LYS A 242 -27.37 10.64 -3.52
C LYS A 242 -25.87 10.83 -3.29
N GLY A 243 -25.10 9.84 -3.70
CA GLY A 243 -23.64 9.91 -3.79
C GLY A 243 -22.97 8.69 -3.18
N GLN A 244 -21.69 8.53 -3.47
CA GLN A 244 -20.86 7.50 -2.86
C GLN A 244 -20.03 8.15 -1.75
N VAL A 245 -20.25 7.70 -0.52
CA VAL A 245 -19.59 8.25 0.67
C VAL A 245 -18.88 7.16 1.44
N ILE A 246 -17.62 7.41 1.78
CA ILE A 246 -16.90 6.67 2.81
C ILE A 246 -16.96 7.50 4.08
N ALA A 247 -17.63 6.99 5.11
CA ALA A 247 -17.60 7.60 6.45
C ALA A 247 -16.52 6.91 7.29
N GLY A 248 -15.64 7.70 7.89
CA GLY A 248 -14.57 7.21 8.75
C GLY A 248 -14.63 7.82 10.14
N THR A 249 -14.27 7.03 11.14
CA THR A 249 -14.11 7.48 12.53
C THR A 249 -12.98 6.70 13.19
N ILE A 250 -12.50 7.17 14.35
CA ILE A 250 -11.51 6.47 15.15
C ILE A 250 -12.05 6.20 16.56
N GLY A 251 -11.93 4.95 17.00
CA GLY A 251 -12.30 4.50 18.35
C GLY A 251 -11.27 4.91 19.41
N TRP A 252 -10.93 6.20 19.48
CA TRP A 252 -9.89 6.73 20.36
C TRP A 252 -10.31 8.07 20.98
N SER A 253 -10.13 8.22 22.29
CA SER A 253 -10.53 9.44 23.02
C SER A 253 -9.39 10.43 23.28
N GLY A 254 -8.16 10.07 22.91
CA GLY A 254 -6.98 10.92 23.05
C GLY A 254 -6.66 11.67 21.76
N ASN A 255 -5.42 12.13 21.64
CA ASN A 255 -4.94 12.74 20.40
C ASN A 255 -5.12 11.79 19.21
N PHE A 256 -5.73 12.30 18.14
CA PHE A 256 -5.92 11.58 16.88
C PHE A 256 -5.44 12.43 15.70
N ARG A 257 -5.27 11.77 14.56
CA ARG A 257 -4.98 12.39 13.28
C ARG A 257 -5.65 11.61 12.16
N PHE A 258 -6.36 12.31 11.29
CA PHE A 258 -6.65 11.88 9.92
C PHE A 258 -5.76 12.69 8.98
N LEU A 259 -5.15 12.02 8.00
CA LEU A 259 -4.25 12.64 7.04
C LEU A 259 -4.73 12.25 5.65
N PHE A 260 -4.99 13.24 4.80
CA PHE A 260 -5.44 13.04 3.44
C PHE A 260 -4.36 13.58 2.51
N GLU A 261 -3.68 12.71 1.79
CA GLU A 261 -2.58 13.06 0.88
C GLU A 261 -2.98 12.73 -0.55
N VAL A 262 -3.12 13.76 -1.39
CA VAL A 262 -3.34 13.63 -2.84
C VAL A 262 -2.00 13.76 -3.54
N ASP A 263 -1.57 12.68 -4.20
CA ASP A 263 -0.26 12.58 -4.83
C ASP A 263 -0.16 13.26 -6.21
N GLU A 264 1.01 13.19 -6.85
CA GLU A 264 1.26 13.79 -8.16
C GLU A 264 0.44 13.17 -9.30
N LYS A 265 -0.14 11.99 -9.08
CA LYS A 265 -1.01 11.28 -10.03
C LYS A 265 -2.50 11.49 -9.72
N GLY A 266 -2.81 12.23 -8.65
CA GLY A 266 -4.19 12.44 -8.19
C GLY A 266 -4.77 11.26 -7.41
N SER A 267 -3.96 10.30 -6.98
CA SER A 267 -4.40 9.23 -6.06
C SER A 267 -4.43 9.76 -4.64
N LEU A 268 -5.46 9.38 -3.89
CA LEU A 268 -5.64 9.76 -2.49
C LEU A 268 -5.20 8.63 -1.55
N ARG A 269 -4.34 8.98 -0.59
CA ARG A 269 -4.05 8.19 0.61
C ARG A 269 -4.73 8.81 1.83
N VAL A 270 -5.34 7.97 2.67
CA VAL A 270 -6.00 8.34 3.93
C VAL A 270 -5.43 7.55 5.10
#